data_AF-A0A453FY12-F1
#
_entry.id   AF-A0A453FY12-F1
#
_cell.length_a   1.000
_cell.length_b   1.000
_cell.length_c   1.000
_cell.angle_alpha   90.00
_cell.angle_beta   90.00
_cell.angle_gamma   90.00
#
_symmetry.space_group_name_H-M   'P 1'
#
loop_
_entity.id
_entity.type
_entity.pdbx_description
1 polymer ?
#
loop_
_entity_poly.entity_id
_entity_poly.type
_entity_poly.pdbx_seq_one_letter_code
_entity_poly.pdbx_strand_id
1 'polypeptide(L)'
;MQILRSARQLGDFLLVGVHDDQSIREKRGYPPIMHLHERTLGVLACRYVDEVIIGAPLEVSRDMITTFNISLVVHGTVVEGGSASEVDPYALPKSMGIFQVVTSPKTITSVSVATRIIDNHEAYKKRNLKKKASEDKYYTQKKFVYGD
;
A
#
# COMPACT_ATOMS: atom_id res chain seq x y z
N MET A 1 -7.72 -2.37 4.73
CA MET A 1 -8.88 -2.00 5.57
C MET A 1 -9.28 -3.06 6.61
N GLN A 2 -9.20 -4.37 6.36
CA GLN A 2 -9.58 -5.36 7.38
C GLN A 2 -8.68 -5.35 8.63
N ILE A 3 -7.39 -5.01 8.48
CA ILE A 3 -6.49 -4.83 9.64
C ILE A 3 -6.94 -3.67 10.56
N LEU A 4 -7.45 -2.57 9.98
CA LEU A 4 -7.96 -1.44 10.77
C LEU A 4 -9.22 -1.83 11.55
N ARG A 5 -10.06 -2.71 10.99
CA ARG A 5 -11.18 -3.31 11.73
C ARG A 5 -10.68 -4.10 12.96
N SER A 6 -9.65 -4.92 12.79
CA SER A 6 -9.09 -5.69 13.90
C SER A 6 -8.44 -4.80 14.95
N ALA A 7 -7.73 -3.73 14.53
CA ALA A 7 -7.19 -2.74 15.46
C ALA A 7 -8.29 -2.01 16.24
N ARG A 8 -9.39 -1.63 15.57
CA ARG A 8 -10.56 -0.98 16.20
C ARG A 8 -11.22 -1.85 17.27
N GLN A 9 -11.08 -3.18 17.21
CA GLN A 9 -11.64 -4.08 18.22
C GLN A 9 -10.82 -4.12 19.52
N LEU A 10 -9.62 -3.54 19.53
CA LEU A 10 -8.73 -3.52 20.69
C LEU A 10 -8.89 -2.27 21.56
N GLY A 11 -9.73 -1.31 21.15
CA GLY A 11 -9.98 -0.10 21.93
C GLY A 11 -11.12 0.77 21.38
N ASP A 12 -11.44 1.81 22.12
CA ASP A 12 -12.61 2.67 21.86
C ASP A 12 -12.35 3.81 20.88
N PHE A 13 -11.08 4.08 20.56
CA PHE A 13 -10.66 5.11 19.62
C PHE A 13 -9.44 4.63 18.82
N LEU A 14 -9.52 4.70 17.49
CA LEU A 14 -8.46 4.29 16.57
C LEU A 14 -7.85 5.52 15.87
N LEU A 15 -6.63 5.85 16.30
CA LEU A 15 -5.75 6.83 15.67
C LEU A 15 -4.80 6.13 14.70
N VAL A 16 -4.74 6.60 13.44
CA VAL A 16 -3.89 6.00 12.40
C VAL A 16 -2.83 6.98 11.92
N GLY A 17 -1.55 6.61 12.04
CA GLY A 17 -0.45 7.38 11.47
C GLY A 17 -0.23 7.07 9.99
N VAL A 18 -0.06 8.11 9.16
CA VAL A 18 0.28 7.99 7.74
C VAL A 18 1.63 8.66 7.50
N HIS A 19 2.66 7.88 7.19
CA HIS A 19 4.00 8.40 6.89
C HIS A 19 4.02 9.27 5.64
N ASP A 20 4.90 10.26 5.58
CA ASP A 20 5.10 11.10 4.41
C ASP A 20 5.75 10.36 3.22
N ASP A 21 5.73 10.99 2.05
CA ASP A 21 6.23 10.36 0.82
C ASP A 21 7.76 10.19 0.84
N GLN A 22 8.48 11.08 1.53
CA GLN A 22 9.93 11.06 1.64
C GLN A 22 10.42 9.89 2.52
N SER A 23 9.84 9.71 3.71
CA SER A 23 10.17 8.59 4.61
C SER A 23 9.88 7.25 3.96
N ILE A 24 8.78 7.15 3.20
CA ILE A 24 8.46 5.92 2.45
C ILE A 24 9.50 5.66 1.37
N ARG A 25 9.90 6.69 0.61
CA ARG A 25 10.92 6.56 -0.43
C ARG A 25 12.26 6.12 0.15
N GLU A 26 12.69 6.71 1.25
CA GLU A 26 13.94 6.35 1.93
C GLU A 26 13.89 4.89 2.43
N LYS A 27 12.77 4.47 3.02
CA LYS A 27 12.61 3.12 3.54
C LYS A 27 12.52 2.05 2.44
N ARG A 28 11.71 2.30 1.41
CA ARG A 28 11.37 1.29 0.37
C ARG A 28 12.25 1.39 -0.89
N GLY A 29 12.97 2.49 -1.07
CA GLY A 29 13.78 2.78 -2.26
C GLY A 29 12.99 3.36 -3.44
N TYR A 30 11.67 3.48 -3.34
CA TYR A 30 10.80 4.05 -4.37
C TYR A 30 9.63 4.83 -3.73
N PRO A 31 9.15 5.90 -4.37
CA PRO A 31 8.03 6.68 -3.84
C PRO A 31 6.72 5.87 -3.89
N PRO A 32 5.77 6.17 -2.99
CA PRO A 32 4.43 5.59 -3.08
C PRO A 32 3.72 6.05 -4.37
N ILE A 33 2.82 5.20 -4.89
CA ILE A 33 2.00 5.53 -6.07
C ILE A 33 1.01 6.67 -5.76
N MET A 34 0.45 6.66 -4.56
CA MET A 34 -0.46 7.70 -4.05
C MET A 34 0.29 8.64 -3.11
N HIS A 35 0.08 9.94 -3.28
CA HIS A 35 0.65 10.97 -2.43
C HIS A 35 0.08 10.94 -1.00
N LEU A 36 0.80 11.55 -0.06
CA LEU A 36 0.41 11.63 1.36
C LEU A 36 -1.07 12.03 1.55
N HIS A 37 -1.51 13.11 0.89
CA HIS A 37 -2.88 13.61 1.02
C HIS A 37 -3.93 12.60 0.52
N GLU A 38 -3.67 11.94 -0.62
CA GLU A 38 -4.57 10.92 -1.17
C GLU A 38 -4.68 9.71 -0.24
N ARG A 39 -3.54 9.29 0.34
CA ARG A 39 -3.48 8.20 1.33
C ARG A 39 -4.24 8.57 2.60
N THR A 40 -4.06 9.79 3.11
CA THR A 40 -4.80 10.32 4.25
C THR A 40 -6.30 10.29 4.00
N LEU A 41 -6.77 10.79 2.86
CA LEU A 41 -8.20 10.77 2.50
C LEU A 41 -8.74 9.34 2.40
N GLY A 42 -7.95 8.42 1.83
CA GLY A 42 -8.33 7.00 1.76
C GLY A 42 -8.45 6.32 3.13
N VAL A 43 -7.61 6.70 4.10
CA VAL A 43 -7.68 6.20 5.48
C VAL A 43 -8.85 6.83 6.23
N LEU A 44 -9.06 8.15 6.11
CA LEU A 44 -10.21 8.85 6.71
C LEU A 44 -11.56 8.35 6.20
N ALA A 45 -11.63 7.91 4.93
CA ALA A 45 -12.83 7.29 4.38
C ALA A 45 -13.14 5.90 4.99
N CYS A 46 -12.25 5.33 5.79
CA CYS A 46 -12.47 4.06 6.44
C CYS A 46 -13.32 4.22 7.72
N ARG A 47 -14.51 3.63 7.73
CA ARG A 47 -15.45 3.66 8.88
C ARG A 47 -14.90 3.16 10.23
N TYR A 48 -13.73 2.54 10.26
CA TYR A 48 -13.11 2.02 11.48
C TYR A 48 -12.11 3.00 12.09
N VAL A 49 -11.74 4.06 11.37
CA VAL A 49 -10.74 5.04 11.78
C VAL A 49 -11.47 6.26 12.33
N ASP A 50 -11.02 6.73 13.49
CA ASP A 50 -11.58 7.93 14.13
C ASP A 50 -10.75 9.17 13.77
N GLU A 51 -9.42 9.07 13.81
CA GLU A 51 -8.51 10.16 13.46
C GLU A 51 -7.25 9.69 12.71
N VAL A 52 -6.59 10.63 12.02
CA VAL A 52 -5.38 10.38 11.25
C VAL A 52 -4.28 11.39 11.58
N ILE A 53 -3.08 10.89 11.91
CA ILE A 53 -1.87 11.71 12.00
C ILE A 53 -1.22 11.78 10.61
N ILE A 54 -1.28 12.94 9.99
CA ILE A 54 -0.69 13.20 8.67
C ILE A 54 0.82 13.45 8.83
N GLY A 55 1.64 12.71 8.09
CA GLY A 55 3.10 12.84 8.18
C GLY A 55 3.66 12.22 9.46
N ALA A 56 3.07 11.12 9.92
CA ALA A 56 3.55 10.43 11.12
C ALA A 56 5.01 9.95 10.93
N PRO A 57 5.90 10.15 11.92
CA PRO A 57 7.28 9.66 11.85
C PRO A 57 7.33 8.13 11.82
N LEU A 58 8.46 7.57 11.36
CA LEU A 58 8.67 6.12 11.30
C LEU A 58 8.77 5.49 12.70
N GLU A 59 9.47 6.16 13.62
CA GLU A 59 9.63 5.73 15.01
C GLU A 59 8.50 6.31 15.88
N VAL A 60 7.93 5.47 16.74
CA VAL A 60 6.93 5.92 17.71
C VAL A 60 7.63 6.52 18.92
N SER A 61 7.67 7.85 18.99
CA SER A 61 8.34 8.59 20.07
C SER A 61 7.49 8.69 21.34
N ARG A 62 8.16 8.97 22.48
CA ARG A 62 7.48 9.20 23.76
C ARG A 62 6.52 10.38 23.69
N ASP A 63 6.91 11.45 22.99
CA ASP A 63 6.10 12.65 22.83
C ASP A 63 4.81 12.36 22.06
N MET A 64 4.84 11.48 21.06
CA MET A 64 3.61 11.04 20.39
C MET A 64 2.69 10.26 21.34
N ILE A 65 3.27 9.32 22.11
CA ILE A 65 2.50 8.50 23.05
C ILE A 65 1.82 9.38 24.09
N THR A 66 2.52 10.36 24.65
CA THR A 66 1.96 11.26 25.67
C THR A 66 0.99 12.28 25.07
N THR A 67 1.32 12.93 23.95
CA THR A 67 0.50 13.97 23.32
C THR A 67 -0.86 13.42 22.88
N PHE A 68 -0.87 12.24 22.28
CA PHE A 68 -2.10 11.60 21.80
C PHE A 68 -2.70 10.61 22.82
N ASN A 69 -2.15 10.53 24.03
CA ASN A 69 -2.58 9.61 25.10
C ASN A 69 -2.74 8.16 24.61
N ILE A 70 -1.74 7.64 23.91
CA ILE A 70 -1.76 6.32 23.27
C ILE A 70 -1.58 5.23 24.35
N SER A 71 -2.61 4.41 24.52
CA SER A 71 -2.60 3.26 25.44
C SER A 71 -2.10 1.96 24.80
N LEU A 72 -2.21 1.83 23.48
CA LEU A 72 -1.85 0.63 22.72
C LEU A 72 -1.37 1.00 21.32
N VAL A 73 -0.26 0.41 20.90
CA VAL A 73 0.32 0.50 19.56
C VAL A 73 0.17 -0.83 18.86
N VAL A 74 -0.46 -0.83 17.69
CA VAL A 74 -0.80 -2.05 16.95
C VAL A 74 -0.08 -2.10 15.61
N HIS A 75 0.49 -3.25 15.27
CA HIS A 75 1.10 -3.51 13.97
C HIS A 75 0.55 -4.78 13.31
N GLY A 76 0.36 -4.76 11.99
CA GLY A 76 -0.11 -5.91 11.23
C GLY A 76 1.01 -6.91 10.90
N THR A 77 0.70 -8.20 10.77
CA THR A 77 1.70 -9.22 10.37
C THR A 77 2.21 -9.11 8.93
N VAL A 78 1.48 -8.43 8.03
CA VAL A 78 1.89 -8.27 6.63
C VAL A 78 2.60 -6.94 6.46
N VAL A 79 3.89 -7.01 6.12
CA VAL A 79 4.78 -5.86 5.93
C VAL A 79 5.34 -5.85 4.51
N GLU A 80 5.38 -4.66 3.90
CA GLU A 80 6.04 -4.43 2.60
C GLU A 80 7.39 -3.76 2.80
N GLY A 81 8.43 -4.31 2.17
CA GLY A 81 9.78 -3.74 2.18
C GLY A 81 10.66 -4.36 3.26
N GLY A 82 11.60 -5.19 2.82
CA GLY A 82 12.57 -5.90 3.65
C GLY A 82 13.89 -5.15 3.79
N SER A 83 13.86 -3.88 4.18
CA SER A 83 15.03 -3.25 4.81
C SER A 83 14.75 -3.21 6.30
N ALA A 84 15.39 -4.11 7.03
CA ALA A 84 15.57 -3.91 8.46
C ALA A 84 16.37 -2.61 8.59
N SER A 85 15.71 -1.49 8.88
CA SER A 85 16.40 -0.43 9.60
C SER A 85 17.07 -1.11 10.81
N GLU A 86 18.34 -0.80 11.08
CA GLU A 86 19.05 -1.34 12.25
C GLU A 86 18.27 -1.08 13.56
N VAL A 87 17.41 -0.05 13.54
CA VAL A 87 16.58 0.38 14.66
C VAL A 87 15.14 -0.07 14.46
N ASP A 88 14.60 -0.78 15.46
CA ASP A 88 13.19 -1.16 15.54
C ASP A 88 12.32 0.07 15.88
N PRO A 89 11.44 0.53 14.97
CA PRO A 89 10.61 1.72 15.20
C PRO A 89 9.61 1.56 16.35
N TYR A 90 9.38 0.33 16.83
CA TYR A 90 8.48 0.00 17.92
C TYR A 90 9.23 -0.34 19.23
N ALA A 91 10.55 -0.10 19.31
CA ALA A 91 11.35 -0.42 20.49
C ALA A 91 10.79 0.24 21.77
N LEU A 92 10.42 1.52 21.70
CA LEU A 92 9.85 2.24 22.83
C LEU A 92 8.46 1.67 23.25
N PRO A 93 7.45 1.55 22.36
CA PRO A 93 6.19 0.89 22.69
C PRO A 93 6.34 -0.53 23.28
N LYS A 94 7.29 -1.31 22.76
CA LYS A 94 7.61 -2.66 23.29
C LYS A 94 8.17 -2.59 24.70
N SER A 95 9.12 -1.68 24.95
CA SER A 95 9.70 -1.48 26.30
C SER A 95 8.67 -1.02 27.33
N MET A 96 7.63 -0.30 26.89
CA MET A 96 6.51 0.16 27.72
C MET A 96 5.41 -0.89 27.90
N GLY A 97 5.49 -2.04 27.22
CA GLY A 97 4.46 -3.08 27.29
C GLY A 97 3.15 -2.74 26.56
N ILE A 98 3.14 -1.72 25.71
CA ILE A 98 1.96 -1.23 24.99
C ILE A 98 1.97 -1.60 23.50
N PHE A 99 2.82 -2.54 23.07
CA PHE A 99 2.89 -2.97 21.68
C PHE A 99 2.22 -4.32 21.46
N GLN A 100 1.36 -4.41 20.43
CA GLN A 100 0.68 -5.64 20.06
C GLN A 100 0.72 -5.89 18.55
N VAL A 101 1.00 -7.13 18.16
CA VAL A 101 0.91 -7.57 16.76
C VAL A 101 -0.48 -8.15 16.51
N VAL A 102 -1.11 -7.74 15.40
CA VAL A 102 -2.41 -8.23 14.95
C VAL A 102 -2.25 -8.96 13.62
N THR A 103 -2.80 -10.17 13.55
CA THR A 103 -2.78 -10.98 12.34
C THR A 103 -3.55 -10.28 11.22
N SER A 104 -2.85 -9.99 10.12
CA SER A 104 -3.47 -9.41 8.93
C SER A 104 -4.34 -10.46 8.22
N PRO A 105 -5.65 -10.23 8.04
CA PRO A 105 -6.55 -11.24 7.48
C PRO A 105 -6.31 -11.54 5.98
N LYS A 106 -5.58 -10.66 5.29
CA LYS A 106 -5.26 -10.78 3.87
C LYS A 106 -3.78 -10.51 3.67
N THR A 107 -3.19 -11.21 2.71
CA THR A 107 -1.79 -11.05 2.27
C THR A 107 -1.64 -10.08 1.10
N ILE A 108 -2.71 -9.37 0.72
CA ILE A 108 -2.66 -8.41 -0.39
C ILE A 108 -1.85 -7.18 0.00
N THR A 109 -0.90 -6.83 -0.86
CA THR A 109 0.02 -5.71 -0.68
C THR A 109 -0.05 -4.76 -1.88
N SER A 110 0.37 -3.51 -1.70
CA SER A 110 0.49 -2.51 -2.77
C SER A 110 1.34 -3.02 -3.93
N VAL A 111 2.46 -3.69 -3.63
CA VAL A 111 3.33 -4.34 -4.61
C VAL A 111 2.56 -5.43 -5.36
N SER A 112 1.84 -6.30 -4.66
CA SER A 112 1.06 -7.36 -5.30
C SER A 112 -0.01 -6.84 -6.26
N VAL A 113 -0.61 -5.68 -5.93
CA VAL A 113 -1.59 -5.01 -6.79
C VAL A 113 -0.91 -4.39 -8.01
N ALA A 114 0.22 -3.71 -7.81
CA ALA A 114 1.01 -3.13 -8.90
C ALA A 114 1.47 -4.22 -9.89
N THR A 115 2.00 -5.34 -9.40
CA THR A 115 2.40 -6.49 -10.24
C THR A 115 1.23 -7.00 -11.07
N ARG A 116 0.05 -7.22 -10.47
CA ARG A 116 -1.14 -7.67 -11.21
C ARG A 116 -1.55 -6.71 -12.33
N ILE A 117 -1.41 -5.41 -12.12
CA ILE A 117 -1.72 -4.39 -13.13
C ILE A 117 -0.72 -4.48 -14.29
N ILE A 118 0.57 -4.60 -13.98
CA ILE A 118 1.65 -4.73 -14.97
C ILE A 118 1.45 -6.00 -15.80
N ASP A 119 1.25 -7.15 -15.15
CA ASP A 119 1.08 -8.44 -15.83
C ASP A 119 -0.12 -8.41 -16.80
N ASN A 120 -1.24 -7.83 -16.35
CA ASN A 120 -2.44 -7.70 -17.20
C ASN A 120 -2.19 -6.76 -18.39
N HIS A 121 -1.45 -5.67 -18.18
CA HIS A 121 -1.10 -4.74 -19.23
C HIS A 121 -0.14 -5.35 -20.26
N GLU A 122 0.84 -6.15 -19.82
CA GLU A 122 1.73 -6.89 -20.71
C GLU A 122 0.98 -7.92 -21.55
N ALA A 123 0.07 -8.69 -20.92
CA ALA A 123 -0.79 -9.64 -21.62
C ALA A 123 -1.66 -8.96 -22.68
N TYR A 124 -2.25 -7.81 -22.34
CA TYR A 124 -3.01 -6.98 -23.26
C TYR A 124 -2.15 -6.52 -24.46
N LYS A 125 -0.96 -5.97 -24.21
CA LYS A 125 -0.03 -5.52 -25.26
C LYS A 125 0.36 -6.66 -26.20
N LYS A 126 0.72 -7.82 -25.66
CA LYS A 126 1.10 -9.01 -26.45
C LYS A 126 -0.04 -9.47 -27.35
N ARG A 127 -1.29 -9.45 -26.86
CA ARG A 127 -2.47 -9.80 -27.64
C ARG A 127 -2.71 -8.80 -28.78
N ASN A 128 -2.60 -7.51 -28.51
CA ASN A 128 -2.78 -6.47 -29.53
C ASN A 128 -1.69 -6.54 -30.62
N LEU A 129 -0.43 -6.77 -30.24
CA LEU A 129 0.66 -6.93 -31.21
C LEU A 129 0.42 -8.13 -32.15
N LYS A 130 -0.04 -9.26 -31.59
CA LYS A 130 -0.41 -10.43 -32.41
C LYS A 130 -1.56 -10.13 -33.37
N LYS A 131 -2.59 -9.43 -32.89
CA LYS A 131 -3.74 -9.04 -33.73
C LYS A 131 -3.31 -8.10 -34.86
N LYS A 132 -2.52 -7.07 -34.55
CA LYS A 132 -1.97 -6.16 -35.55
C LYS A 132 -1.14 -6.90 -36.60
N ALA A 133 -0.23 -7.78 -36.16
CA ALA A 133 0.58 -8.59 -37.09
C ALA A 133 -0.28 -9.52 -37.97
N SER A 134 -1.42 -10.02 -37.47
CA SER A 134 -2.37 -10.79 -38.29
C SER A 134 -3.14 -9.94 -39.29
N GLU A 135 -3.53 -8.73 -38.92
CA GLU A 135 -4.21 -7.76 -39.80
C GLU A 135 -3.27 -7.28 -40.91
N ASP A 136 -2.03 -6.91 -40.56
CA ASP A 136 -1.00 -6.49 -41.53
C ASP A 136 -0.73 -7.60 -42.56
N LYS A 137 -0.67 -8.87 -42.13
CA LYS A 137 -0.56 -10.04 -43.02
C LYS A 137 -1.78 -10.20 -43.93
N TYR A 138 -2.98 -9.99 -43.40
CA TYR A 138 -4.22 -10.07 -44.19
C TYR A 138 -4.24 -9.02 -45.31
N TYR A 139 -3.93 -7.75 -45.00
CA TYR A 139 -3.95 -6.67 -45.99
C TYR A 139 -2.83 -6.79 -47.03
N THR A 140 -1.64 -7.25 -46.65
CA THR A 140 -0.53 -7.47 -47.60
C THR A 140 -0.78 -8.64 -48.55
N GLN A 141 -1.53 -9.66 -48.12
CA GLN A 141 -1.86 -10.83 -48.95
C GLN A 141 -3.13 -10.64 -49.80
N LYS A 142 -3.88 -9.55 -49.59
CA LYS A 142 -5.12 -9.29 -50.31
C LYS A 142 -4.83 -8.89 -51.76
N LYS A 143 -4.92 -9.85 -52.69
CA LYS A 143 -4.99 -9.55 -54.13
C LYS A 143 -6.35 -8.97 -54.46
N PHE A 144 -6.39 -7.76 -55.01
CA PHE A 144 -7.61 -7.16 -55.55
C PHE A 144 -8.03 -7.92 -56.80
N VAL A 145 -9.23 -8.49 -56.78
CA VAL A 145 -9.89 -9.00 -57.98
C VAL A 145 -10.68 -7.82 -58.55
N TYR A 146 -10.23 -7.27 -59.68
CA TYR A 146 -11.06 -6.38 -60.48
C TYR A 146 -12.12 -7.25 -61.17
N GLY A 147 -13.40 -6.94 -60.96
CA GLY A 147 -14.49 -7.58 -61.67
C GLY A 147 -14.61 -6.98 -63.07
N ASP A 148 -14.65 -7.84 -64.08
CA ASP A 148 -14.96 -7.52 -65.49
C ASP A 148 -16.41 -7.08 -65.69
#